data_AF-A0A7X9EHF9-F1
#
_entry.id   AF-A0A7X9EHF9-F1
#
_cell.length_a   1.000
_cell.length_b   1.000
_cell.length_c   1.000
_cell.angle_alpha   90.00
_cell.angle_beta   90.00
_cell.angle_gamma   90.00
#
_symmetry.space_group_name_H-M   'P 1'
#
loop_
_entity.id
_entity.type
_entity.pdbx_description
1 polymer ?
#
loop_
_entity_poly.entity_id
_entity_poly.type
_entity_poly.pdbx_seq_one_letter_code
_entity_poly.pdbx_strand_id
1 'polypeptide(L)'
;MARNIFVRVFCIFLFLFISIQFFAQIPGEGWVRIGICYSGNITALAVSPNYDEDKTLFVGTIEGGIWISNDRGESWRVCEGFPCNEVATSIALPKNYEYNMGKEIFVVTQSGHFFSSTNEFQTVRYYYDFDPSQSGISCTSIVAGGITGFNGTLYVGTLGAGVFRNTTGGEGGWENITYGQEGLLDCSSLELTSES
;
A
#
# COMPACT_ATOMS: atom_id res chain seq x y z
N MET A 1 -31.26 -49.50 14.09
CA MET A 1 -30.56 -48.42 14.84
C MET A 1 -29.39 -47.81 14.04
N ALA A 2 -28.60 -48.59 13.30
CA ALA A 2 -27.44 -48.10 12.52
C ALA A 2 -27.75 -47.13 11.35
N ARG A 3 -28.90 -47.27 10.67
CA ARG A 3 -29.28 -46.42 9.51
C ARG A 3 -29.41 -44.93 9.84
N ASN A 4 -29.83 -44.58 11.07
CA ASN A 4 -30.03 -43.19 11.48
C ASN A 4 -28.72 -42.49 11.89
N ILE A 5 -27.70 -43.26 12.30
CA ILE A 5 -26.37 -42.73 12.61
C ILE A 5 -25.64 -42.38 11.31
N PHE A 6 -25.76 -43.22 10.28
CA PHE A 6 -25.12 -42.99 8.99
C PHE A 6 -25.66 -41.73 8.29
N VAL A 7 -26.99 -41.52 8.31
CA VAL A 7 -27.62 -40.31 7.76
C VAL A 7 -27.17 -39.05 8.51
N ARG A 8 -27.06 -39.11 9.85
CA ARG A 8 -26.64 -37.96 10.66
C ARG A 8 -25.18 -37.58 10.44
N VAL A 9 -24.28 -38.56 10.36
CA VAL A 9 -22.85 -38.32 10.07
C VAL A 9 -22.69 -37.76 8.65
N PHE A 10 -23.44 -38.29 7.68
CA PHE A 10 -23.43 -37.79 6.31
C PHE A 10 -23.93 -36.33 6.20
N CYS A 11 -25.02 -35.98 6.91
CA CYS A 11 -25.51 -34.60 6.93
C CYS A 11 -24.53 -33.62 7.58
N ILE A 12 -23.83 -34.01 8.67
CA ILE A 12 -22.83 -33.16 9.32
C ILE A 12 -21.63 -32.92 8.40
N PHE A 13 -21.18 -33.96 7.67
CA PHE A 13 -20.13 -33.80 6.65
C PHE A 13 -20.57 -32.92 5.49
N LEU A 14 -21.83 -33.03 5.04
CA LEU A 14 -22.37 -32.19 3.97
C LEU A 14 -22.48 -30.72 4.40
N PHE A 15 -22.88 -30.45 5.65
CA PHE A 15 -22.94 -29.10 6.20
C PHE A 15 -21.56 -28.48 6.40
N LEU A 16 -20.56 -29.27 6.85
CA LEU A 16 -19.17 -28.81 6.97
C LEU A 16 -18.54 -28.51 5.59
N PHE A 17 -18.89 -29.26 4.54
CA PHE A 17 -18.43 -28.99 3.18
C PHE A 17 -19.07 -27.77 2.53
N ILE A 18 -20.34 -27.47 2.85
CA ILE A 18 -21.04 -26.29 2.31
C ILE A 18 -20.56 -25.01 3.01
N SER A 19 -20.07 -25.09 4.26
CA SER A 19 -19.56 -23.95 5.02
C SER A 19 -18.13 -23.53 4.71
N ILE A 20 -17.38 -24.32 3.93
CA ILE A 20 -16.00 -23.98 3.54
C ILE A 20 -16.01 -23.47 2.10
N GLN A 21 -16.41 -22.20 1.93
CA GLN A 21 -16.20 -21.49 0.68
C GLN A 21 -14.72 -21.07 0.64
N PHE A 22 -13.84 -21.90 0.08
CA PHE A 22 -12.50 -21.43 -0.30
C PHE A 22 -12.65 -20.55 -1.54
N PHE A 23 -12.90 -19.25 -1.38
CA PHE A 23 -12.59 -18.30 -2.44
C PHE A 23 -11.10 -17.95 -2.37
N ALA A 24 -10.25 -18.90 -2.76
CA ALA A 24 -8.94 -18.55 -3.26
C ALA A 24 -9.08 -18.50 -4.78
N GLN A 25 -8.87 -17.32 -5.37
CA GLN A 25 -8.81 -17.18 -6.83
C GLN A 25 -7.74 -18.14 -7.36
N ILE A 26 -8.17 -19.16 -8.10
CA ILE A 26 -7.27 -20.08 -8.78
C ILE A 26 -6.73 -19.33 -10.00
N PRO A 27 -5.44 -19.42 -10.34
CA PRO A 27 -4.93 -18.92 -11.61
C PRO A 27 -5.74 -19.55 -12.76
N GLY A 28 -6.67 -18.81 -13.36
CA GLY A 28 -7.57 -19.30 -14.42
C GLY A 28 -8.99 -18.76 -14.41
N GLU A 29 -9.51 -18.21 -13.30
CA GLU A 29 -10.92 -17.76 -13.21
C GLU A 29 -11.22 -16.37 -13.81
N GLY A 30 -10.28 -15.78 -14.54
CA GLY A 30 -10.46 -14.46 -15.13
C GLY A 30 -10.46 -13.33 -14.09
N TRP A 31 -10.87 -12.14 -14.53
CA TRP A 31 -10.92 -10.94 -13.69
C TRP A 31 -12.18 -10.94 -12.84
N VAL A 32 -12.01 -10.92 -11.52
CA VAL A 32 -13.10 -10.76 -10.56
C VAL A 32 -13.02 -9.35 -9.96
N ARG A 33 -14.17 -8.69 -9.85
CA ARG A 33 -14.27 -7.42 -9.14
C ARG A 33 -14.14 -7.68 -7.64
N ILE A 34 -13.03 -7.25 -7.06
CA ILE A 34 -12.81 -7.24 -5.61
C ILE A 34 -13.10 -5.83 -5.08
N GLY A 35 -14.06 -5.72 -4.15
CA GLY A 35 -14.43 -4.47 -3.50
C GLY A 35 -15.57 -3.65 -4.11
N ILE A 36 -16.17 -2.84 -3.23
CA ILE A 36 -17.16 -1.79 -3.51
C ILE A 36 -16.62 -0.46 -3.02
N CYS A 37 -15.70 0.15 -3.78
CA CYS A 37 -15.36 1.55 -3.51
C CYS A 37 -16.56 2.42 -3.93
N TYR A 38 -17.25 2.97 -2.93
CA TYR A 38 -18.25 4.03 -3.15
C TYR A 38 -17.48 5.27 -3.61
N SER A 39 -17.50 5.50 -4.92
CA SER A 39 -16.99 6.68 -5.64
C SER A 39 -15.51 7.01 -5.48
N GLY A 40 -14.72 6.73 -6.52
CA GLY A 40 -13.42 7.35 -6.69
C GLY A 40 -12.59 6.67 -7.78
N ASN A 41 -11.80 7.44 -8.51
CA ASN A 41 -10.73 6.85 -9.31
C ASN A 41 -9.67 6.31 -8.33
N ILE A 42 -9.29 5.06 -8.53
CA ILE A 42 -8.17 4.46 -7.78
C ILE A 42 -6.88 5.03 -8.37
N THR A 43 -6.05 5.63 -7.53
CA THR A 43 -4.82 6.32 -7.93
C THR A 43 -3.57 5.57 -7.50
N ALA A 44 -3.67 4.70 -6.49
CA ALA A 44 -2.56 3.88 -6.02
C ALA A 44 -3.07 2.51 -5.56
N LEU A 45 -2.23 1.50 -5.71
CA LEU A 45 -2.42 0.15 -5.20
C LEU A 45 -1.09 -0.34 -4.62
N ALA A 46 -1.12 -0.87 -3.40
CA ALA A 46 0.01 -1.61 -2.84
C ALA A 46 -0.45 -2.96 -2.32
N VAL A 47 0.36 -3.98 -2.57
CA VAL A 47 0.15 -5.36 -2.13
C VAL A 47 1.24 -5.68 -1.12
N SER A 48 0.86 -6.28 0.01
CA SER A 48 1.85 -6.70 1.01
C SER A 48 2.89 -7.65 0.40
N PRO A 49 4.19 -7.49 0.69
CA PRO A 49 5.20 -8.48 0.34
C PRO A 49 4.93 -9.86 0.98
N ASN A 50 4.15 -9.91 2.06
CA ASN A 50 3.70 -11.14 2.72
C ASN A 50 2.23 -11.47 2.42
N TYR A 51 1.72 -11.04 1.26
CA TYR A 51 0.32 -11.24 0.86
C TYR A 51 -0.15 -12.69 0.91
N ASP A 52 0.76 -13.65 0.71
CA ASP A 52 0.42 -15.07 0.82
C ASP A 52 0.01 -15.49 2.24
N GLU A 53 0.43 -14.75 3.26
CA GLU A 53 0.07 -14.98 4.65
C GLU A 53 -0.98 -13.97 5.14
N ASP A 54 -0.76 -12.66 4.92
CA ASP A 54 -1.55 -11.60 5.55
C ASP A 54 -2.75 -11.09 4.73
N LYS A 55 -2.80 -11.41 3.43
CA LYS A 55 -3.87 -10.98 2.50
C LYS A 55 -4.11 -9.48 2.45
N THR A 56 -3.08 -8.69 2.75
CA THR A 56 -3.18 -7.24 2.90
C THR A 56 -3.01 -6.49 1.58
N LEU A 57 -3.96 -5.59 1.31
CA LEU A 57 -3.98 -4.67 0.17
C LEU A 57 -4.25 -3.25 0.66
N PHE A 58 -3.61 -2.26 0.04
CA PHE A 58 -3.93 -0.84 0.20
C PHE A 58 -4.34 -0.24 -1.14
N VAL A 59 -5.35 0.63 -1.13
CA VAL A 59 -5.73 1.43 -2.30
C VAL A 59 -5.87 2.90 -1.95
N GLY A 60 -5.31 3.76 -2.79
CA GLY A 60 -5.52 5.21 -2.74
C GLY A 60 -6.66 5.61 -3.68
N THR A 61 -7.43 6.61 -3.28
CA THR A 61 -8.56 7.15 -4.06
C THR A 61 -8.43 8.67 -4.20
N ILE A 62 -8.93 9.25 -5.30
CA ILE A 62 -8.98 10.73 -5.45
C ILE A 62 -9.85 11.35 -4.35
N GLU A 63 -10.98 10.73 -4.05
CA GLU A 63 -11.94 11.20 -3.06
C GLU A 63 -12.14 10.07 -2.05
N GLY A 64 -11.65 10.23 -0.83
CA GLY A 64 -11.81 9.23 0.24
C GLY A 64 -10.51 8.66 0.82
N GLY A 65 -9.35 9.22 0.46
CA GLY A 65 -8.06 8.86 1.07
C GLY A 65 -7.62 7.43 0.75
N ILE A 66 -7.06 6.75 1.75
CA ILE A 66 -6.53 5.38 1.62
C ILE A 66 -7.46 4.39 2.29
N TRP A 67 -7.61 3.23 1.66
CA TRP A 67 -8.34 2.09 2.17
C TRP A 67 -7.42 0.89 2.27
N ILE A 68 -7.74 0.00 3.20
CA ILE A 68 -7.03 -1.25 3.41
C ILE A 68 -8.02 -2.41 3.48
N SER A 69 -7.62 -3.54 2.89
CA SER A 69 -8.24 -4.84 3.06
C SER A 69 -7.21 -5.80 3.65
N ASN A 70 -7.65 -6.65 4.57
CA ASN A 70 -6.84 -7.73 5.16
C ASN A 70 -7.42 -9.12 4.80
N ASP A 71 -8.23 -9.18 3.75
CA ASP A 71 -9.02 -10.36 3.37
C ASP A 71 -9.15 -10.48 1.83
N ARG A 72 -8.04 -10.21 1.10
CA ARG A 72 -7.98 -10.32 -0.38
C ARG A 72 -8.95 -9.39 -1.12
N GLY A 73 -9.36 -8.29 -0.51
CA GLY A 73 -10.30 -7.34 -1.07
C GLY A 73 -11.77 -7.71 -0.92
N GLU A 74 -12.11 -8.70 -0.07
CA GLU A 74 -13.50 -9.04 0.28
C GLU A 74 -14.17 -7.91 1.08
N SER A 75 -13.45 -7.31 2.03
CA SER A 75 -13.88 -6.14 2.79
C SER A 75 -12.80 -5.07 2.86
N TRP A 76 -13.23 -3.83 3.06
CA TRP A 76 -12.37 -2.65 3.06
C TRP A 76 -12.70 -1.74 4.24
N ARG A 77 -11.68 -1.16 4.85
CA ARG A 77 -11.81 -0.10 5.86
C ARG A 77 -11.00 1.12 5.47
N VAL A 78 -11.45 2.30 5.91
CA VAL A 78 -10.71 3.55 5.73
C VAL A 78 -9.49 3.55 6.65
N CYS A 79 -8.40 4.16 6.16
CA CYS A 79 -7.24 4.54 6.95
C CYS A 79 -7.47 5.93 7.58
N GLU A 80 -8.17 5.98 8.71
CA GLU A 80 -8.66 7.22 9.37
C GLU A 80 -7.58 8.25 9.69
N GLY A 81 -6.33 7.82 9.89
CA GLY A 81 -5.21 8.72 10.15
C GLY A 81 -4.71 9.45 8.92
N PHE A 82 -4.99 8.94 7.71
CA PHE A 82 -4.59 9.58 6.46
C PHE A 82 -5.56 10.73 6.11
N PRO A 83 -5.08 11.95 5.78
CA PRO A 83 -5.97 13.06 5.48
C PRO A 83 -6.87 12.77 4.27
N CYS A 84 -8.18 12.96 4.42
CA CYS A 84 -9.17 12.62 3.38
C CYS A 84 -9.15 13.54 2.15
N ASN A 85 -8.50 14.71 2.26
CA ASN A 85 -8.31 15.69 1.19
C ASN A 85 -7.01 15.48 0.40
N GLU A 86 -6.22 14.45 0.75
CA GLU A 86 -5.00 14.11 0.04
C GLU A 86 -5.27 13.02 -1.00
N VAL A 87 -4.68 13.20 -2.18
CA VAL A 87 -4.72 12.21 -3.26
C VAL A 87 -3.42 11.41 -3.25
N ALA A 88 -3.45 10.19 -2.73
CA ALA A 88 -2.29 9.30 -2.75
C ALA A 88 -1.93 8.91 -4.18
N THR A 89 -0.73 9.26 -4.64
CA THR A 89 -0.22 8.91 -5.99
C THR A 89 0.60 7.63 -5.98
N SER A 90 1.24 7.30 -4.86
CA SER A 90 1.98 6.06 -4.70
C SER A 90 2.02 5.64 -3.23
N ILE A 91 1.95 4.33 -3.00
CA ILE A 91 2.01 3.69 -1.68
C ILE A 91 3.15 2.66 -1.73
N ALA A 92 4.10 2.74 -0.80
CA ALA A 92 5.20 1.78 -0.69
C ALA A 92 5.10 1.00 0.62
N LEU A 93 5.19 -0.32 0.49
CA LEU A 93 5.35 -1.27 1.59
C LEU A 93 6.76 -1.85 1.52
N PRO A 94 7.61 -1.68 2.54
CA PRO A 94 8.92 -2.29 2.56
C PRO A 94 8.83 -3.81 2.58
N LYS A 95 9.87 -4.49 2.09
CA LYS A 95 9.90 -5.96 1.96
C LYS A 95 9.64 -6.73 3.26
N ASN A 96 9.91 -6.12 4.42
CA ASN A 96 9.66 -6.69 5.74
C ASN A 96 8.34 -6.22 6.38
N TYR A 97 7.44 -5.58 5.63
CA TYR A 97 6.10 -5.26 6.09
C TYR A 97 5.42 -6.52 6.63
N GLU A 98 4.96 -6.46 7.87
CA GLU A 98 4.35 -7.57 8.62
C GLU A 98 5.21 -8.83 8.83
N TYR A 99 6.51 -8.80 8.52
CA TYR A 99 7.42 -9.91 8.82
C TYR A 99 7.95 -9.86 10.27
N ASN A 100 7.10 -9.61 11.27
CA ASN A 100 7.48 -9.35 12.68
C ASN A 100 8.47 -8.19 12.89
N MET A 101 8.72 -7.37 11.87
CA MET A 101 9.76 -6.32 11.87
C MET A 101 9.20 -4.90 11.69
N GLY A 102 7.88 -4.75 11.63
CA GLY A 102 7.19 -3.45 11.56
C GLY A 102 6.11 -3.40 10.48
N LYS A 103 5.17 -2.46 10.62
CA LYS A 103 4.15 -2.14 9.61
C LYS A 103 4.40 -0.75 9.05
N GLU A 104 5.66 -0.47 8.69
CA GLU A 104 6.05 0.78 8.04
C GLU A 104 5.32 0.87 6.70
N ILE A 105 4.60 1.96 6.48
CA ILE A 105 3.90 2.26 5.24
C ILE A 105 4.26 3.69 4.86
N PHE A 106 4.55 3.90 3.59
CA PHE A 106 4.92 5.20 3.06
C PHE A 106 3.97 5.60 1.95
N VAL A 107 3.53 6.85 1.97
CA VAL A 107 2.61 7.40 0.99
C VAL A 107 3.14 8.73 0.52
N VAL A 108 3.02 8.97 -0.77
CA VAL A 108 3.20 10.30 -1.35
C VAL A 108 1.96 10.74 -2.11
N THR A 109 1.77 12.05 -2.22
CA THR A 109 0.53 12.64 -2.72
C THR A 109 0.72 13.58 -3.90
N GLN A 110 -0.37 13.82 -4.63
CA GLN A 110 -0.40 14.79 -5.72
C GLN A 110 -0.06 16.21 -5.26
N SER A 111 -0.36 16.56 -4.00
CA SER A 111 -0.09 17.87 -3.42
C SER A 111 1.37 18.07 -2.99
N GLY A 112 2.25 17.09 -3.24
CA GLY A 112 3.67 17.20 -2.87
C GLY A 112 3.96 16.75 -1.44
N HIS A 113 3.06 16.01 -0.79
CA HIS A 113 3.25 15.58 0.59
C HIS A 113 3.71 14.13 0.69
N PHE A 114 4.47 13.86 1.75
CA PHE A 114 4.84 12.53 2.21
C PHE A 114 4.21 12.25 3.57
N PHE A 115 3.75 11.02 3.76
CA PHE A 115 3.26 10.51 5.03
C PHE A 115 3.83 9.13 5.31
N SER A 116 4.07 8.83 6.58
CA SER A 116 4.36 7.48 7.04
C SER A 116 3.44 7.03 8.18
N SER A 117 3.33 5.72 8.36
CA SER A 117 2.62 5.11 9.47
C SER A 117 3.27 3.79 9.87
N THR A 118 3.08 3.38 11.12
CA THR A 118 3.46 2.05 11.65
C THR A 118 2.26 1.23 12.13
N ASN A 119 1.04 1.72 11.90
CA ASN A 119 -0.20 1.12 12.38
C ASN A 119 -1.30 1.22 11.32
N GLU A 120 -0.98 0.87 10.07
CA GLU A 120 -1.96 0.80 8.97
C GLU A 120 -2.72 2.12 8.76
N PHE A 121 -2.01 3.24 8.93
CA PHE A 121 -2.56 4.60 8.89
C PHE A 121 -3.76 4.81 9.83
N GLN A 122 -3.76 4.17 11.00
CA GLN A 122 -4.58 4.64 12.12
C GLN A 122 -4.07 5.99 12.65
N THR A 123 -2.75 6.19 12.63
CA THR A 123 -2.10 7.47 12.91
C THR A 123 -0.97 7.76 11.93
N VAL A 124 -0.77 9.03 11.62
CA VAL A 124 0.44 9.52 10.92
C VAL A 124 1.60 9.56 11.89
N ARG A 125 2.75 9.01 11.47
CA ARG A 125 4.01 9.03 12.22
C ARG A 125 4.90 10.17 11.75
N TYR A 126 5.21 10.21 10.45
CA TYR A 126 6.01 11.26 9.84
C TYR A 126 5.25 11.96 8.72
N TYR A 127 5.54 13.25 8.55
CA TYR A 127 5.01 14.12 7.52
C TYR A 127 6.14 14.96 6.94
N TYR A 128 6.14 15.14 5.62
CA TYR A 128 7.05 16.07 4.95
C TYR A 128 6.36 16.73 3.75
N ASP A 129 6.68 17.99 3.51
CA ASP A 129 6.14 18.79 2.41
C ASP A 129 7.26 19.10 1.42
N PHE A 130 7.17 18.55 0.20
CA PHE A 130 8.08 18.82 -0.91
C PHE A 130 7.70 20.07 -1.70
N ASP A 131 6.50 20.64 -1.50
CA ASP A 131 6.05 21.88 -2.13
C ASP A 131 5.69 23.00 -1.13
N PRO A 132 6.59 23.37 -0.20
CA PRO A 132 6.29 24.37 0.82
C PRO A 132 5.99 25.76 0.22
N SER A 133 6.39 26.00 -1.03
CA SER A 133 6.14 27.24 -1.77
C SER A 133 4.86 27.22 -2.61
N GLN A 134 4.12 26.10 -2.65
CA GLN A 134 2.93 25.91 -3.49
C GLN A 134 3.20 26.21 -4.97
N SER A 135 4.36 25.75 -5.45
CA SER A 135 4.86 25.91 -6.81
C SER A 135 4.28 24.89 -7.79
N GLY A 136 3.48 23.93 -7.31
CA GLY A 136 2.85 22.87 -8.09
C GLY A 136 3.70 21.61 -8.18
N ILE A 137 4.51 21.31 -7.16
CA ILE A 137 5.32 20.08 -7.12
C ILE A 137 4.41 18.91 -6.70
N SER A 138 4.24 17.95 -7.60
CA SER A 138 3.50 16.72 -7.32
C SER A 138 4.44 15.56 -7.10
N CYS A 139 4.25 14.78 -6.03
CA CYS A 139 4.95 13.50 -5.90
C CYS A 139 4.30 12.47 -6.81
N THR A 140 5.13 11.71 -7.53
CA THR A 140 4.68 10.73 -8.53
C THR A 140 4.85 9.30 -8.07
N SER A 141 5.94 9.02 -7.36
CA SER A 141 6.31 7.67 -6.96
C SER A 141 7.14 7.69 -5.69
N ILE A 142 6.98 6.65 -4.87
CA ILE A 142 7.83 6.39 -3.72
C ILE A 142 8.29 4.93 -3.74
N VAL A 143 9.56 4.72 -3.42
CA VAL A 143 10.17 3.39 -3.30
C VAL A 143 10.95 3.28 -1.98
N ALA A 144 10.84 2.11 -1.34
CA ALA A 144 11.53 1.80 -0.09
C ALA A 144 12.66 0.80 -0.33
N GLY A 145 13.86 1.15 0.14
CA GLY A 145 15.07 0.38 -0.08
C GLY A 145 15.32 -0.73 0.96
N GLY A 146 16.12 -1.69 0.54
CA GLY A 146 16.68 -2.75 1.38
C GLY A 146 16.38 -4.17 0.89
N ILE A 147 17.42 -5.01 0.90
CA ILE A 147 17.41 -6.34 0.25
C ILE A 147 16.64 -7.38 1.08
N THR A 148 16.85 -7.41 2.39
CA THR A 148 16.23 -8.37 3.32
C THR A 148 15.11 -7.75 4.15
N GLY A 149 14.96 -6.43 4.09
CA GLY A 149 13.99 -5.65 4.84
C GLY A 149 14.30 -4.16 4.71
N PHE A 150 13.47 -3.33 5.31
CA PHE A 150 13.62 -1.89 5.27
C PHE A 150 14.94 -1.42 5.92
N ASN A 151 15.77 -0.71 5.16
CA ASN A 151 17.05 -0.18 5.66
C ASN A 151 16.97 1.31 6.03
N GLY A 152 15.78 1.90 6.07
CA GLY A 152 15.56 3.33 6.30
C GLY A 152 15.70 4.20 5.04
N THR A 153 16.09 3.63 3.90
CA THR A 153 16.25 4.38 2.65
C THR A 153 14.92 4.51 1.92
N LEU A 154 14.58 5.73 1.53
CA LEU A 154 13.42 6.06 0.71
C LEU A 154 13.86 6.95 -0.45
N TYR A 155 13.22 6.78 -1.60
CA TYR A 155 13.30 7.73 -2.70
C TYR A 155 11.91 8.18 -3.12
N VAL A 156 11.76 9.48 -3.35
CA VAL A 156 10.52 10.12 -3.81
C VAL A 156 10.80 10.83 -5.12
N GLY A 157 10.05 10.45 -6.15
CA GLY A 157 10.00 11.13 -7.43
C GLY A 157 8.98 12.25 -7.39
N THR A 158 9.33 13.39 -7.99
CA THR A 158 8.43 14.54 -8.12
C THR A 158 8.40 15.06 -9.56
N LEU A 159 7.31 15.72 -9.93
CA LEU A 159 7.26 16.61 -11.09
C LEU A 159 7.65 18.02 -10.64
N GLY A 160 8.63 18.62 -11.33
CA GLY A 160 9.11 19.97 -11.07
C GLY A 160 10.28 20.10 -10.08
N ALA A 161 10.60 19.09 -9.27
CA ALA A 161 11.67 19.16 -8.28
C ALA A 161 12.65 17.98 -8.27
N GLY A 162 12.48 17.00 -9.16
CA GLY A 162 13.36 15.85 -9.33
C GLY A 162 13.14 14.76 -8.28
N VAL A 163 14.23 14.12 -7.85
CA VAL A 163 14.22 12.97 -6.93
C VAL A 163 14.82 13.35 -5.58
N PHE A 164 14.08 13.04 -4.52
CA PHE A 164 14.51 13.20 -3.15
C PHE A 164 14.87 11.84 -2.53
N ARG A 165 15.92 11.81 -1.71
CA ARG A 165 16.35 10.65 -0.92
C ARG A 165 16.20 10.95 0.56
N ASN A 166 15.83 9.93 1.33
CA ASN A 166 15.91 9.92 2.79
C ASN A 166 16.57 8.62 3.25
N THR A 167 17.29 8.65 4.38
CA THR A 167 17.97 7.47 4.98
C THR A 167 17.59 7.24 6.44
N THR A 168 16.53 7.88 6.91
CA THR A 168 16.07 7.86 8.31
C THR A 168 14.64 7.30 8.45
N GLY A 169 14.12 6.66 7.40
CA GLY A 169 12.76 6.13 7.41
C GLY A 169 11.66 7.18 7.36
N GLY A 170 11.96 8.37 6.85
CA GLY A 170 11.00 9.47 6.66
C GLY A 170 10.94 10.48 7.80
N GLU A 171 11.78 10.37 8.85
CA GLU A 171 11.80 11.28 10.00
C GLU A 171 12.17 12.74 9.65
N GLY A 172 12.68 12.99 8.44
CA GLY A 172 13.11 14.29 7.93
C GLY A 172 14.51 14.23 7.32
N GLY A 173 15.04 15.36 6.85
CA GLY A 173 16.36 15.40 6.21
C GLY A 173 16.35 14.84 4.79
N TRP A 174 15.29 15.13 4.03
CA TRP A 174 15.21 14.80 2.61
C TRP A 174 16.24 15.59 1.80
N GLU A 175 16.98 14.90 0.94
CA GLU A 175 18.02 15.46 0.09
C GLU A 175 17.62 15.32 -1.37
N ASN A 176 17.64 16.42 -2.13
CA ASN A 176 17.42 16.37 -3.58
C ASN A 176 18.69 15.87 -4.28
N ILE A 177 18.68 14.62 -4.74
CA ILE A 177 19.85 13.97 -5.34
C ILE A 177 20.04 14.31 -6.83
N THR A 178 19.04 14.95 -7.43
CA THR A 178 19.05 15.42 -8.82
C THR A 178 19.26 16.93 -8.93
N TYR A 179 19.48 17.62 -7.81
CA TYR A 179 19.63 19.08 -7.81
C TYR A 179 20.75 19.54 -8.75
N GLY A 180 20.45 20.56 -9.56
CA GLY A 180 21.39 21.13 -10.52
C GLY A 180 21.65 20.25 -11.76
N GLN A 181 20.97 19.11 -11.90
CA GLN A 181 21.03 18.30 -13.12
C GLN A 181 19.91 18.70 -14.06
N GLU A 182 20.27 19.37 -15.17
CA GLU A 182 19.30 19.79 -16.18
C GLU A 182 18.54 18.60 -16.75
N GLY A 183 17.22 18.74 -16.89
CA GLY A 183 16.35 17.70 -17.46
C GLY A 183 15.93 16.59 -16.48
N LEU A 184 16.37 16.61 -15.22
CA LEU A 184 15.97 15.62 -14.20
C LEU A 184 15.00 16.19 -13.14
N LEU A 185 14.28 17.26 -13.48
CA LEU A 185 13.27 17.86 -12.60
C LEU A 185 11.95 17.09 -12.60
N ASP A 186 11.67 16.32 -13.65
CA ASP A 186 10.42 15.59 -13.82
C ASP A 186 10.66 14.08 -13.74
N CYS A 187 10.40 13.52 -12.56
CA CYS A 187 10.40 12.08 -12.34
C CYS A 187 8.97 11.56 -12.45
N SER A 188 8.69 10.69 -13.42
CA SER A 188 7.36 10.11 -13.62
C SER A 188 7.13 8.83 -12.82
N SER A 189 8.19 8.06 -12.55
CA SER A 189 8.14 6.84 -11.77
C SER A 189 9.55 6.45 -11.28
N LEU A 190 9.61 5.69 -10.19
CA LEU A 190 10.80 5.10 -9.61
C LEU A 190 10.54 3.60 -9.37
N GLU A 191 11.60 2.81 -9.53
CA GLU A 191 11.60 1.39 -9.19
C GLU A 191 12.98 1.05 -8.60
N LEU A 192 13.03 0.17 -7.60
CA LEU A 192 14.27 -0.38 -7.06
C LEU A 192 14.39 -1.85 -7.47
N THR A 193 15.58 -2.26 -7.88
CA THR A 193 15.84 -3.65 -8.25
C THR A 193 16.45 -4.41 -7.07
N SER A 194 16.41 -5.73 -7.11
CA SER A 194 16.91 -6.59 -6.03
C SER A 194 18.42 -6.51 -5.78
N GLU A 195 19.17 -5.75 -6.59
CA GLU A 195 20.60 -5.52 -6.41
C GLU A 195 20.94 -4.20 -5.71
N SER A 196 19.93 -3.37 -5.39
CA SER A 196 20.09 -2.08 -4.70
C SER A 196 19.75 -2.14 -3.21
#